data_AF-A0A3B7LXS5-F1
#
_entry.id   AF-A0A3B7LXS5-F1
#
_cell.length_a   1.000
_cell.length_b   1.000
_cell.length_c   1.000
_cell.angle_alpha   90.00
_cell.angle_beta   90.00
_cell.angle_gamma   90.00
#
_symmetry.space_group_name_H-M   'P 1'
#
loop_
_entity.id
_entity.type
_entity.pdbx_description
1 polymer ?
#
loop_
_entity_poly.entity_id
_entity_poly.type
_entity_poly.pdbx_seq_one_letter_code
_entity_poly.pdbx_strand_id
1 'polypeptide(L)'
;MAANKRTAVGARNGKGEELQVHHQESDTPIVYTNELEKLHSFRPDLVDWVVMMTTEEAVERRKQTSRTNKFIFAERILGQLFAGAIGICGIIGGGYVALNGAPGAGGTIATVTIGTLAVAFIFKK
;
A
#
# COMPACT_ATOMS: atom_id res chain seq x y z
N MET A 1 2.37 1.50 -4.65
CA MET A 1 1.91 1.31 -6.04
C MET A 1 2.69 2.30 -6.88
N ALA A 2 3.51 1.84 -7.82
CA ALA A 2 4.27 2.72 -8.70
C ALA A 2 3.32 3.38 -9.71
N ALA A 3 3.28 4.71 -9.74
CA ALA A 3 2.53 5.47 -10.74
C ALA A 3 3.47 5.77 -11.93
N ASN A 4 3.05 5.37 -13.13
CA ASN A 4 3.70 5.74 -14.38
C ASN A 4 2.69 6.55 -15.17
N LYS A 5 2.95 7.85 -15.35
CA LYS A 5 2.08 8.77 -16.06
C LYS A 5 2.74 9.15 -17.37
N ARG A 6 2.15 8.69 -18.47
CA ARG A 6 2.51 9.09 -19.83
C ARG A 6 1.51 10.10 -20.33
N THR A 7 1.98 11.29 -20.64
CA THR A 7 1.16 12.38 -21.18
C THR A 7 1.74 12.76 -22.54
N ALA A 8 1.01 12.45 -23.60
CA ALA A 8 1.35 12.88 -24.95
C ALA A 8 0.40 14.02 -25.34
N VAL A 9 0.95 15.19 -25.62
CA VAL A 9 0.20 16.35 -26.11
C VAL A 9 0.63 16.60 -27.55
N GLY A 10 -0.30 16.44 -28.48
CA GLY A 10 -0.08 16.74 -29.89
C GLY A 10 -0.87 17.99 -30.29
N ALA A 11 -0.20 18.97 -30.89
CA ALA A 11 -0.84 20.10 -31.55
C ALA A 11 -0.53 20.04 -33.04
N ARG A 12 -1.57 20.07 -33.88
CA ARG A 12 -1.43 20.07 -35.34
C ARG A 12 -1.92 21.40 -35.89
N ASN A 13 -1.05 22.15 -36.55
CA ASN A 13 -1.45 23.37 -37.23
C ASN A 13 -1.94 23.05 -38.65
N GLY A 14 -2.85 23.86 -39.19
CA GLY A 14 -3.44 23.70 -40.54
C GLY A 14 -2.45 23.78 -41.71
N LYS A 15 -1.17 24.10 -41.44
CA LYS A 15 -0.05 24.03 -42.39
C LYS A 15 0.72 22.70 -42.40
N GLY A 16 0.27 21.70 -41.62
CA GLY A 16 0.84 20.35 -41.61
C GLY A 16 2.00 20.15 -40.64
N GLU A 17 2.37 21.15 -39.84
CA GLU A 17 3.35 20.99 -38.77
C GLU A 17 2.68 20.37 -37.53
N GLU A 18 3.23 19.25 -37.08
CA GLU A 18 2.82 18.51 -35.89
C GLU A 18 3.87 18.66 -34.80
N LEU A 19 3.50 19.30 -33.69
CA LEU A 19 4.34 19.37 -32.50
C LEU A 19 3.84 18.31 -31.51
N GLN A 20 4.66 17.29 -31.24
CA GLN A 20 4.36 16.26 -30.24
C GLN A 20 5.28 16.44 -29.03
N VAL A 21 4.69 16.73 -27.88
CA VAL A 21 5.39 16.78 -26.59
C VAL A 21 5.06 15.51 -25.82
N HIS A 22 6.08 14.68 -25.58
CA HIS A 22 6.00 13.45 -24.79
C HIS A 22 6.57 13.72 -23.40
N HIS A 23 5.70 13.71 -22.37
CA HIS A 23 6.10 13.84 -20.97
C HIS A 23 5.85 12.52 -20.24
N GLN A 24 6.93 11.91 -19.73
CA GLN A 24 6.87 10.67 -18.97
C GLN A 24 7.38 10.91 -17.55
N GLU A 25 6.47 10.78 -16.59
CA GLU A 25 6.77 10.87 -15.16
C GLU A 25 6.69 9.46 -14.57
N SER A 26 7.83 8.96 -14.09
CA SER A 26 7.97 7.61 -13.55
C SER A 26 8.56 7.70 -12.14
N ASP A 27 7.79 7.28 -11.14
CA ASP A 27 8.25 7.15 -9.75
C ASP A 27 9.00 5.82 -9.51
N THR A 28 9.64 5.30 -10.56
CA THR A 28 10.46 4.09 -10.46
C THR A 28 11.87 4.34 -10.94
N PRO A 29 12.90 3.84 -10.23
CA PRO A 29 14.30 4.02 -10.56
C PRO A 29 14.71 3.08 -11.70
N ILE A 30 13.88 2.98 -12.74
CA ILE A 30 14.20 2.21 -13.95
C ILE A 30 14.99 3.15 -14.82
N VAL A 31 16.31 2.99 -14.78
CA VAL A 31 17.19 3.78 -15.63
C VAL A 31 17.06 3.24 -17.06
N TYR A 32 16.50 4.05 -17.96
CA TYR A 32 16.32 3.66 -19.35
C TYR A 32 17.68 3.65 -20.06
N THR A 33 18.06 2.50 -20.62
CA THR A 33 19.32 2.32 -21.34
C THR A 33 19.50 3.34 -22.48
N ASN A 34 18.42 3.70 -23.16
CA ASN A 34 18.44 4.69 -24.26
C ASN A 34 18.73 6.11 -23.79
N GLU A 35 18.35 6.47 -22.56
CA GLU A 35 18.66 7.80 -21.99
C GLU A 35 20.07 7.83 -21.41
N LEU A 36 20.54 6.72 -20.85
CA LEU A 36 21.94 6.55 -20.45
C LEU A 36 22.89 6.62 -21.64
N GLU A 37 22.53 6.04 -22.79
CA GLU A 37 23.34 6.11 -24.01
C GLU A 37 23.49 7.55 -24.52
N LYS A 38 22.42 8.34 -24.46
CA LYS A 38 22.45 9.78 -24.76
C LYS A 38 23.25 10.58 -23.73
N LEU A 39 23.21 10.19 -22.46
CA LEU A 39 24.01 10.82 -21.41
C LEU A 39 25.49 10.49 -21.57
N HIS A 40 25.81 9.25 -21.93
CA HIS A 40 27.17 8.75 -22.16
C HIS A 40 27.88 9.48 -23.31
N SER A 41 27.14 9.83 -24.38
CA SER A 41 27.72 10.50 -25.55
C SER A 41 28.20 11.93 -25.28
N PHE A 42 27.64 12.61 -24.27
CA PHE A 42 28.02 13.99 -23.92
C PHE A 42 28.86 14.08 -22.63
N ARG A 43 28.55 13.24 -21.62
CA ARG A 43 29.22 13.21 -20.31
C ARG A 43 29.20 11.79 -19.72
N PRO A 44 30.20 10.96 -20.07
CA PRO A 44 30.25 9.57 -19.62
C PRO A 44 30.45 9.45 -18.09
N ASP A 45 31.03 10.46 -17.44
CA ASP A 45 31.23 10.57 -15.99
C ASP A 45 29.91 10.58 -15.19
N LEU A 46 28.83 11.13 -15.76
CA LEU A 46 27.54 11.24 -15.09
C LEU A 46 26.75 9.93 -15.08
N VAL A 47 27.06 9.01 -16.00
CA VAL A 47 26.39 7.70 -16.08
C VAL A 47 26.67 6.87 -14.83
N ASP A 48 27.93 6.80 -14.40
CA ASP A 48 28.32 6.08 -13.18
C ASP A 48 27.69 6.69 -11.93
N TRP A 49 27.60 8.01 -11.87
CA TRP A 49 26.91 8.71 -10.78
C TRP A 49 25.41 8.39 -10.74
N VAL A 50 24.72 8.39 -11.89
CA VAL A 50 23.29 8.01 -11.97
C VAL A 50 23.06 6.57 -11.53
N VAL A 51 23.93 5.63 -11.96
CA VAL A 51 23.84 4.22 -11.55
C VAL A 51 24.05 4.07 -10.04
N MET A 52 25.01 4.81 -9.47
CA MET A 52 25.26 4.83 -8.02
C MET A 52 24.05 5.37 -7.25
N MET A 53 23.53 6.53 -7.63
CA MET A 53 22.35 7.14 -7.00
C MET A 53 21.12 6.23 -7.07
N THR A 54 20.91 5.58 -8.23
CA THR A 54 19.81 4.63 -8.44
C THR A 54 19.95 3.42 -7.51
N THR A 55 21.17 2.93 -7.32
CA THR A 55 21.46 1.80 -6.43
C THR A 55 21.20 2.16 -4.97
N GLU A 56 21.66 3.34 -4.53
CA GLU A 56 21.43 3.84 -3.17
C GLU A 56 19.94 4.05 -2.88
N GLU A 57 19.19 4.64 -3.81
CA GLU A 57 17.73 4.80 -3.67
C GLU A 57 17.03 3.43 -3.58
N ALA A 58 17.43 2.45 -4.40
CA ALA A 58 16.88 1.11 -4.37
C ALA A 58 17.12 0.40 -3.02
N VAL A 59 18.29 0.58 -2.41
CA VAL A 59 18.62 0.04 -1.09
C VAL A 59 17.74 0.69 0.00
N GLU A 60 17.59 2.00 -0.02
CA GLU A 60 16.78 2.71 0.97
C GLU A 60 15.29 2.37 0.82
N ARG A 61 14.76 2.26 -0.41
CA ARG A 61 13.39 1.78 -0.65
C ARG A 61 13.18 0.37 -0.11
N ARG A 62 14.13 -0.55 -0.27
CA ARG A 62 14.07 -1.91 0.31
C ARG A 62 14.03 -1.87 1.84
N LYS A 63 14.85 -1.02 2.45
CA LYS A 63 14.89 -0.82 3.90
C LYS A 63 13.58 -0.26 4.44
N GLN A 64 13.02 0.76 3.80
CA GLN A 64 11.71 1.32 4.14
C GLN A 64 10.60 0.28 3.97
N THR A 65 10.58 -0.44 2.85
CA THR A 65 9.62 -1.52 2.59
C THR A 65 9.67 -2.59 3.68
N SER A 66 10.88 -3.02 4.09
CA SER A 66 11.04 -3.98 5.18
C SER A 66 10.48 -3.45 6.51
N ARG A 67 10.74 -2.19 6.85
CA ARG A 67 10.22 -1.56 8.08
C ARG A 67 8.69 -1.45 8.04
N THR A 68 8.13 -0.96 6.94
CA THR A 68 6.69 -0.87 6.73
C THR A 68 6.03 -2.23 6.85
N ASN A 69 6.60 -3.26 6.23
CA ASN A 69 6.06 -4.62 6.32
C ASN A 69 6.08 -5.15 7.76
N LYS A 70 7.10 -4.85 8.56
CA LYS A 70 7.14 -5.20 9.98
C LYS A 70 6.06 -4.49 10.79
N PHE A 71 5.83 -3.21 10.54
CA PHE A 71 4.75 -2.47 11.22
C PHE A 71 3.37 -2.97 10.83
N ILE A 72 3.12 -3.20 9.54
CA ILE A 72 1.85 -3.80 9.07
C ILE A 72 1.65 -5.19 9.69
N PHE A 73 2.71 -5.99 9.78
CA PHE A 73 2.63 -7.30 10.42
C PHE A 73 2.28 -7.17 11.91
N ALA A 74 2.96 -6.29 12.66
CA ALA A 74 2.68 -6.06 14.07
C ALA A 74 1.24 -5.55 14.29
N GLU A 75 0.78 -4.60 13.47
CA GLU A 75 -0.59 -4.09 13.51
C GLU A 75 -1.62 -5.20 13.27
N ARG A 76 -1.38 -6.07 12.27
CA ARG A 76 -2.28 -7.20 11.99
C ARG A 76 -2.33 -8.19 13.15
N ILE A 77 -1.18 -8.55 13.72
CA ILE A 77 -1.11 -9.47 14.87
C ILE A 77 -1.82 -8.86 16.09
N LEU A 78 -1.54 -7.61 16.42
CA LEU A 78 -2.19 -6.92 17.53
C LEU A 78 -3.70 -6.80 17.31
N GLY A 79 -4.13 -6.39 16.11
CA GLY A 79 -5.54 -6.32 15.76
C GLY A 79 -6.26 -7.66 15.93
N GLN A 80 -5.63 -8.76 15.52
CA GLN A 80 -6.19 -10.09 15.69
C GLN A 80 -6.24 -10.53 17.16
N LEU A 81 -5.23 -10.19 17.97
CA LEU A 81 -5.21 -10.47 19.40
C LEU A 81 -6.32 -9.70 20.14
N PHE A 82 -6.47 -8.40 19.89
CA PHE A 82 -7.53 -7.59 20.50
C PHE A 82 -8.93 -8.05 20.08
N ALA A 83 -9.11 -8.38 18.81
CA ALA A 83 -10.38 -8.90 18.33
C ALA A 83 -10.74 -10.25 18.97
N GLY A 84 -9.75 -11.14 19.15
CA GLY A 84 -9.92 -12.38 19.90
C GLY A 84 -10.30 -12.15 21.36
N ALA A 85 -9.63 -11.21 22.04
CA ALA A 85 -9.95 -10.85 23.41
C ALA A 85 -11.38 -10.31 23.57
N ILE A 86 -11.80 -9.38 22.69
CA ILE A 86 -13.17 -8.84 22.68
C ILE A 86 -14.19 -9.96 22.43
N GLY A 87 -13.89 -10.89 21.51
CA GLY A 87 -14.75 -12.05 21.24
C GLY A 87 -14.95 -12.92 22.47
N ILE A 88 -13.87 -13.27 23.17
CA ILE A 88 -13.93 -14.05 24.41
C ILE A 88 -14.72 -13.30 25.49
N CYS A 89 -14.43 -12.02 25.71
CA CYS A 89 -15.12 -11.20 26.68
C CYS A 89 -16.62 -11.05 26.38
N GLY A 90 -17.01 -10.90 25.11
CA GLY A 90 -18.41 -10.80 24.72
C GLY A 90 -19.19 -12.10 24.91
N ILE A 91 -18.57 -13.25 24.64
CA ILE A 91 -19.19 -14.56 24.87
C ILE A 91 -19.32 -14.85 26.37
N ILE A 92 -18.26 -14.65 27.14
CA ILE A 92 -18.28 -14.87 28.59
C ILE A 92 -19.24 -13.89 29.28
N GLY A 93 -19.15 -12.60 28.94
CA GLY A 93 -20.01 -11.57 29.51
C GLY A 93 -21.49 -11.77 29.13
N GLY A 94 -21.77 -12.06 27.86
CA GLY A 94 -23.13 -12.38 27.41
C GLY A 94 -23.67 -13.65 28.07
N GLY A 95 -22.86 -14.70 28.19
CA GLY A 95 -23.22 -15.93 28.89
C GLY A 95 -23.50 -15.71 30.38
N TYR A 96 -22.66 -14.93 31.06
CA TYR A 96 -22.87 -14.58 32.46
C TYR A 96 -24.20 -13.83 32.67
N VAL A 97 -24.50 -12.83 31.83
CA VAL A 97 -25.77 -12.08 31.90
C VAL A 97 -26.97 -12.99 31.60
N ALA A 98 -26.83 -13.91 30.66
CA ALA A 98 -27.89 -14.86 30.33
C ALA A 98 -28.22 -15.80 31.50
N LEU A 99 -27.20 -16.29 32.20
CA LEU A 99 -27.35 -17.20 33.35
C LEU A 99 -27.89 -16.48 34.60
N ASN A 100 -27.70 -15.16 34.72
CA ASN A 100 -28.16 -14.35 35.87
C ASN A 100 -29.58 -13.78 35.68
N GLY A 101 -30.42 -14.42 34.85
CA GLY A 101 -31.85 -14.10 34.75
C GLY A 101 -32.22 -13.10 33.65
N ALA A 102 -31.26 -12.65 32.83
CA ALA A 102 -31.52 -11.80 31.66
C ALA A 102 -31.08 -12.48 30.34
N PRO A 103 -31.70 -13.62 29.96
CA PRO A 103 -31.33 -14.40 28.78
C PRO A 103 -31.41 -13.58 27.47
N GLY A 104 -32.40 -12.69 27.36
CA GLY A 104 -32.52 -11.80 26.20
C GLY A 104 -31.35 -10.83 26.06
N ALA A 105 -30.94 -10.17 27.15
CA ALA A 105 -29.81 -9.25 27.15
C ALA A 105 -28.47 -9.96 26.93
N GLY A 106 -28.29 -11.14 27.52
CA GLY A 106 -27.09 -11.95 27.29
C GLY A 106 -26.98 -12.41 25.83
N GLY A 107 -28.10 -12.83 25.24
CA GLY A 107 -28.18 -13.23 23.84
C GLY A 107 -27.86 -12.10 22.85
N THR A 108 -28.36 -10.88 23.09
CA THR A 108 -28.04 -9.71 22.25
C THR A 108 -26.56 -9.33 22.34
N ILE A 109 -25.96 -9.35 23.53
CA ILE A 109 -24.54 -9.04 23.71
C ILE A 109 -23.67 -10.05 22.95
N ALA A 110 -23.97 -11.34 23.07
CA ALA A 110 -23.22 -12.39 22.39
C ALA A 110 -23.34 -12.28 20.86
N THR A 111 -24.57 -12.09 20.35
CA THR A 111 -24.82 -11.98 18.90
C THR A 111 -24.21 -10.74 18.29
N VAL A 112 -24.31 -9.57 18.94
CA VAL A 112 -23.67 -8.34 18.46
C VAL A 112 -22.15 -8.48 18.45
N THR A 113 -21.56 -9.10 19.49
CA THR A 113 -20.11 -9.27 19.55
C THR A 113 -19.60 -10.21 18.46
N ILE A 114 -20.27 -11.35 18.24
CA ILE A 114 -19.89 -12.27 17.16
C ILE A 114 -20.15 -11.65 15.79
N GLY A 115 -21.29 -10.98 15.61
CA GLY A 115 -21.67 -10.34 14.35
C GLY A 115 -20.70 -9.24 13.92
N THR A 116 -20.29 -8.38 14.84
CA THR A 116 -19.32 -7.30 14.55
C THR A 116 -17.93 -7.86 14.21
N LEU A 117 -17.48 -8.91 14.90
CA LEU A 117 -16.23 -9.60 14.56
C LEU A 117 -16.31 -10.30 13.20
N ALA A 118 -17.42 -10.99 12.92
CA ALA A 118 -17.64 -11.61 11.62
C ALA A 118 -17.57 -10.58 10.49
N VAL A 119 -18.17 -9.40 10.65
CA VAL A 119 -18.09 -8.34 9.64
C VAL A 119 -16.65 -7.83 9.49
N ALA A 120 -15.97 -7.56 10.59
CA ALA A 120 -14.61 -7.03 10.59
C ALA A 120 -13.58 -7.98 9.94
N PHE A 121 -13.79 -9.29 10.01
CA PHE A 121 -12.88 -10.29 9.44
C PHE A 121 -13.29 -10.79 8.04
N ILE A 122 -14.60 -10.88 7.75
CA ILE A 122 -15.07 -11.44 6.47
C ILE A 122 -15.12 -10.37 5.37
N PHE A 123 -15.50 -9.12 5.68
CA PHE A 123 -15.67 -8.08 4.66
C PHE A 123 -14.42 -7.21 4.45
N LYS A 124 -13.31 -7.50 5.14
CA LYS A 124 -12.05 -6.79 4.95
C LYS A 124 -11.37 -7.29 3.67
N LYS A 125 -11.72 -6.67 2.54
CA LYS A 125 -11.12 -6.89 1.21
C LYS A 125 -9.82 -6.13 1.04
#